data_AF-A0A8E6IFI9-F1
#
_entry.id   AF-A0A8E6IFI9-F1
#
_cell.length_a   1.000
_cell.length_b   1.000
_cell.length_c   1.000
_cell.angle_alpha   90.00
_cell.angle_beta   90.00
_cell.angle_gamma   90.00
#
_symmetry.space_group_name_H-M   'P 1'
#
loop_
_entity.id
_entity.type
_entity.pdbx_description
1 polymer ?
#
loop_
_entity_poly.entity_id
_entity_poly.type
_entity_poly.pdbx_seq_one_letter_code
_entity_poly.pdbx_strand_id
1 'polypeptide(L)'
;MSIDIRCYSTVDCNELSIKLKYIMQKYGNIFNNAYCIFEPKIVFNRQEINAMDDRVAKYNAESTLLIAEEFGMKNPRSSFSIRVIDKTFSVLDTPELANLLRKELGDSILILLNCETPI
;
A
#
# COMPACT_ATOMS: atom_id res chain seq x y z
N MET A 1 -1.03 18.58 8.09
CA MET A 1 -0.28 17.65 7.22
C MET A 1 -1.14 16.41 7.04
N SER A 2 -1.26 15.89 5.81
CA SER A 2 -1.84 14.56 5.58
C SER A 2 -0.70 13.55 5.62
N ILE A 3 -0.92 12.43 6.31
CA ILE A 3 0.00 11.29 6.26
C ILE A 3 -0.66 10.27 5.32
N ASP A 4 0.01 9.98 4.21
CA ASP A 4 -0.39 8.95 3.27
C ASP A 4 0.64 7.81 3.35
N ILE A 5 0.18 6.60 3.62
CA ILE A 5 1.00 5.40 3.70
C ILE A 5 0.70 4.56 2.48
N ARG A 6 1.74 4.24 1.71
CA ARG A 6 1.65 3.45 0.48
C ARG A 6 2.26 2.09 0.75
N CYS A 7 1.48 1.05 0.48
CA CYS A 7 1.90 -0.32 0.68
C CYS A 7 1.97 -1.03 -0.67
N TYR A 8 3.02 -1.84 -0.86
CA TYR A 8 3.20 -2.68 -2.04
C TYR A 8 3.38 -4.13 -1.58
N SER A 9 2.78 -5.08 -2.30
CA SER A 9 2.83 -6.50 -1.96
C SER A 9 3.05 -7.38 -3.19
N THR A 10 3.75 -8.50 -3.00
CA THR A 10 3.90 -9.55 -4.02
C THR A 10 2.66 -10.44 -4.09
N VAL A 11 1.71 -10.24 -3.17
CA VAL A 11 0.43 -10.95 -3.13
C VAL A 11 -0.49 -10.42 -4.23
N ASP A 12 -1.28 -11.31 -4.83
CA ASP A 12 -2.25 -10.91 -5.86
C ASP A 12 -3.35 -10.00 -5.29
N CYS A 13 -3.84 -9.06 -6.10
CA CYS A 13 -4.78 -8.03 -5.65
C CYS A 13 -6.06 -8.58 -5.00
N ASN A 14 -6.56 -9.73 -5.49
CA ASN A 14 -7.76 -10.39 -4.94
C ASN A 14 -7.49 -10.96 -3.54
N GLU A 15 -6.36 -11.64 -3.35
CA GLU A 15 -5.97 -12.18 -2.05
C GLU A 15 -5.69 -11.04 -1.05
N LEU A 16 -5.00 -9.98 -1.50
CA LEU A 16 -4.78 -8.79 -0.67
C LEU A 16 -6.10 -8.14 -0.24
N SER A 17 -7.09 -8.03 -1.14
CA SER A 17 -8.41 -7.49 -0.81
C SER A 17 -9.10 -8.29 0.30
N ILE A 18 -9.02 -9.63 0.26
CA ILE A 18 -9.58 -10.50 1.31
C ILE A 18 -8.86 -10.26 2.65
N LYS A 19 -7.53 -10.23 2.64
CA LYS A 19 -6.73 -9.97 3.85
C LYS A 19 -7.02 -8.60 4.45
N LEU A 20 -7.13 -7.55 3.63
CA LEU A 20 -7.47 -6.21 4.10
C LEU A 20 -8.85 -6.16 4.74
N LYS A 21 -9.87 -6.81 4.14
CA LYS A 21 -11.20 -6.91 4.74
C LYS A 21 -11.17 -7.59 6.11
N TYR A 22 -10.38 -8.66 6.24
CA TYR A 22 -10.19 -9.34 7.53
C TYR A 22 -9.52 -8.43 8.58
N ILE A 23 -8.45 -7.72 8.20
CA ILE A 23 -7.75 -6.77 9.07
C ILE A 23 -8.69 -5.66 9.52
N MET A 24 -9.46 -5.07 8.61
CA MET A 24 -10.43 -4.02 8.92
C MET A 24 -11.52 -4.50 9.89
N GLN A 25 -11.97 -5.75 9.76
CA GLN A 25 -12.95 -6.32 10.70
C GLN A 25 -12.33 -6.61 12.08
N LYS A 26 -11.13 -7.22 12.10
CA LYS A 26 -10.43 -7.63 13.33
C LYS A 26 -9.96 -6.42 14.15
N TYR A 27 -9.50 -5.36 13.49
CA TYR A 27 -8.93 -4.17 14.10
C TYR A 27 -9.80 -2.93 13.89
N GLY A 28 -11.13 -3.11 13.75
CA GLY A 28 -12.06 -2.03 13.45
C GLY A 28 -11.97 -0.83 14.40
N ASN A 29 -11.66 -1.05 15.68
CA ASN A 29 -11.50 0.05 16.65
C ASN A 29 -10.32 0.99 16.32
N ILE A 30 -9.27 0.45 15.68
CA ILE A 30 -8.09 1.22 15.25
C ILE A 30 -8.38 1.87 13.90
N PHE A 31 -8.85 1.09 12.93
CA PHE A 31 -9.02 1.55 11.56
C PHE A 31 -10.21 2.49 11.36
N ASN A 32 -11.33 2.32 12.07
CA ASN A 32 -12.53 3.12 11.80
C ASN A 32 -12.42 4.58 12.27
N ASN A 33 -11.45 4.89 13.13
CA ASN A 33 -11.33 6.22 13.74
C ASN A 33 -10.12 7.00 13.21
N ALA A 34 -8.97 6.33 13.06
CA ALA A 34 -7.71 7.00 12.76
C ALA A 34 -7.26 6.88 11.29
N TYR A 35 -7.81 5.92 10.54
CA TYR A 35 -7.31 5.57 9.23
C TYR A 35 -8.42 5.42 8.19
N CYS A 36 -8.07 5.63 6.94
CA CYS A 36 -8.89 5.32 5.78
C CYS A 36 -8.07 4.42 4.86
N ILE A 37 -8.41 3.13 4.82
CA ILE A 37 -7.75 2.17 3.92
C ILE A 37 -8.50 2.15 2.59
N PHE A 38 -7.78 2.38 1.50
CA PHE A 38 -8.33 2.32 0.15
C PHE A 38 -8.29 0.89 -0.41
N GLU A 39 -9.16 0.62 -1.38
CA GLU A 39 -9.15 -0.65 -2.09
C GLU A 39 -7.78 -0.90 -2.76
N PRO A 40 -7.30 -2.15 -2.72
CA PRO A 40 -6.05 -2.50 -3.37
C PRO A 40 -6.18 -2.38 -4.88
N LYS A 41 -5.05 -2.09 -5.52
CA LYS A 41 -4.91 -1.95 -6.97
C LYS A 41 -3.84 -2.92 -7.48
N ILE A 42 -4.03 -3.38 -8.71
CA ILE A 42 -3.04 -4.19 -9.43
C ILE A 42 -1.79 -3.34 -9.69
N VAL A 43 -0.62 -3.93 -9.47
CA VAL A 43 0.65 -3.39 -9.96
C VAL A 43 1.02 -4.18 -11.20
N PHE A 44 1.02 -3.49 -12.34
CA PHE A 44 1.31 -4.10 -13.63
C PHE A 44 2.82 -4.29 -13.80
N ASN A 45 3.21 -5.37 -14.45
CA ASN A 45 4.60 -5.59 -14.83
C ASN A 45 4.94 -4.77 -16.10
N ARG A 46 6.24 -4.70 -16.43
CA ARG A 46 6.73 -3.89 -17.56
C ARG A 46 6.09 -4.28 -18.91
N GLN A 47 5.79 -5.56 -19.13
CA GLN A 47 5.17 -6.02 -20.38
C GLN A 47 3.73 -5.53 -20.48
N GLU A 48 2.96 -5.66 -19.40
CA GLU A 48 1.58 -5.19 -19.31
C GLU A 48 1.50 -3.66 -19.47
N ILE A 49 2.39 -2.91 -18.83
CA ILE A 49 2.48 -1.44 -18.95
C ILE A 49 2.79 -1.03 -20.39
N ASN A 50 3.70 -1.73 -21.06
CA ASN A 50 4.06 -1.43 -22.45
C ASN A 50 2.90 -1.63 -23.43
N ALA A 51 1.97 -2.53 -23.11
CA ALA A 51 0.78 -2.81 -23.91
C ALA A 51 -0.37 -1.82 -23.66
N MET A 52 -0.25 -0.87 -22.72
CA MET A 52 -1.29 0.12 -22.44
C MET A 52 -1.32 1.22 -23.50
N ASP A 53 -2.50 1.46 -24.07
CA ASP A 53 -2.74 2.55 -25.02
C ASP A 53 -2.94 3.92 -24.34
N ASP A 54 -3.60 3.93 -23.17
CA ASP A 54 -3.87 5.16 -22.42
C ASP A 54 -2.58 5.68 -21.77
N ARG A 55 -2.14 6.86 -22.21
CA ARG A 55 -0.88 7.47 -21.76
C ARG A 55 -0.87 7.80 -20.28
N VAL A 56 -2.00 8.22 -19.72
CA VAL A 56 -2.11 8.62 -18.32
C VAL A 56 -2.09 7.38 -17.41
N ALA A 57 -2.85 6.35 -17.76
CA ALA A 57 -2.84 5.06 -17.09
C ALA A 57 -1.45 4.42 -17.15
N LYS A 58 -0.80 4.46 -18.32
CA LYS A 58 0.57 3.97 -18.50
C LYS A 58 1.56 4.69 -17.58
N TYR A 59 1.55 6.02 -17.56
CA TYR A 59 2.41 6.82 -16.69
C TYR A 59 2.20 6.51 -15.21
N ASN A 60 0.94 6.37 -14.78
CA ASN A 60 0.59 6.06 -13.40
C ASN A 60 1.04 4.64 -12.99
N ALA A 61 0.86 3.67 -13.89
CA ALA A 61 1.28 2.29 -13.68
C ALA A 61 2.81 2.19 -13.62
N GLU A 62 3.52 2.85 -14.52
CA GLU A 62 4.99 2.93 -14.54
C GLU A 62 5.53 3.58 -13.27
N SER A 63 4.98 4.72 -12.85
CA SER A 63 5.38 5.38 -11.60
C SER A 63 5.17 4.48 -10.38
N THR A 64 4.04 3.75 -10.34
CA THR A 64 3.73 2.82 -9.24
C THR A 64 4.73 1.67 -9.19
N LEU A 65 5.10 1.11 -10.35
CA LEU A 65 6.10 0.04 -10.45
C LEU A 65 7.49 0.53 -10.05
N LEU A 66 7.92 1.69 -10.57
CA LEU A 66 9.24 2.25 -10.31
C LEU A 66 9.47 2.56 -8.83
N ILE A 67 8.48 3.12 -8.14
CA ILE A 67 8.60 3.37 -6.69
C ILE A 67 8.85 2.06 -5.94
N ALA A 68 8.08 1.00 -6.24
CA ALA A 68 8.28 -0.29 -5.58
C ALA A 68 9.68 -0.88 -5.85
N GLU A 69 10.14 -0.82 -7.10
CA GLU A 69 11.46 -1.31 -7.51
C GLU A 69 12.60 -0.52 -6.84
N GLU A 70 12.48 0.82 -6.74
CA GLU A 70 13.48 1.70 -6.13
C GLU A 70 13.73 1.36 -4.66
N PHE A 71 12.67 1.00 -3.94
CA PHE A 71 12.75 0.57 -2.54
C PHE A 71 13.00 -0.94 -2.38
N GLY A 72 13.48 -1.61 -3.45
CA GLY A 72 13.99 -2.97 -3.40
C GLY A 72 12.93 -4.07 -3.51
N MET A 73 11.67 -3.72 -3.77
CA MET A 73 10.62 -4.72 -3.91
C MET A 73 10.64 -5.36 -5.30
N LYS A 74 10.85 -6.68 -5.33
CA LYS A 74 10.88 -7.46 -6.57
C LYS A 74 9.50 -8.02 -6.89
N ASN A 75 9.06 -7.87 -8.14
CA ASN A 75 7.79 -8.40 -8.66
C ASN A 75 6.56 -7.98 -7.82
N PRO A 76 6.35 -6.67 -7.56
CA PRO A 76 5.12 -6.22 -6.92
C PRO A 76 3.91 -6.59 -7.78
N ARG A 77 2.86 -7.10 -7.15
CA ARG A 77 1.63 -7.53 -7.83
C ARG A 77 0.41 -6.72 -7.42
N SER A 78 0.46 -6.12 -6.24
CA SER A 78 -0.60 -5.26 -5.76
C SER A 78 -0.07 -4.14 -4.88
N SER A 79 -0.87 -3.09 -4.75
CA SER A 79 -0.60 -1.97 -3.86
C SER A 79 -1.88 -1.47 -3.22
N PHE A 80 -1.78 -0.83 -2.07
CA PHE A 80 -2.90 -0.13 -1.46
C PHE A 80 -2.40 1.11 -0.73
N SER A 81 -3.32 2.00 -0.41
CA SER A 81 -3.00 3.23 0.32
C SER A 81 -3.80 3.27 1.61
N ILE A 82 -3.19 3.86 2.63
CA ILE A 82 -3.84 4.20 3.89
C ILE A 82 -3.65 5.70 4.06
N ARG A 83 -4.74 6.42 4.30
CA ARG A 83 -4.67 7.82 4.71
C ARG A 83 -4.97 7.92 6.20
N VAL A 84 -4.13 8.64 6.92
CA VAL A 84 -4.42 8.99 8.31
C VAL A 84 -5.41 10.15 8.33
N ILE A 85 -6.54 9.96 9.01
CA ILE A 85 -7.60 10.97 9.13
C ILE A 85 -7.62 11.63 10.51
N ASP A 86 -7.06 10.98 11.53
CA ASP A 86 -6.91 11.55 12.86
C ASP A 86 -5.79 12.60 12.87
N LYS A 87 -6.13 13.83 13.26
CA LYS A 87 -5.19 14.96 13.32
C LYS A 87 -4.26 14.90 14.53
N THR A 88 -4.56 14.06 15.51
CA THR A 88 -3.72 13.79 16.68
C THR A 88 -2.68 12.71 16.41
N PHE A 89 -2.86 11.94 15.33
CA PHE A 89 -1.95 10.90 14.90
C PHE A 89 -0.58 11.48 14.57
N SER A 90 0.45 10.94 15.22
CA SER A 90 1.83 11.33 15.01
C SER A 90 2.51 10.41 14.01
N VAL A 91 3.52 10.92 13.31
CA VAL A 91 4.44 10.08 12.53
C VAL A 91 5.09 9.01 13.43
N LEU A 92 5.22 9.28 14.73
CA LEU A 92 5.76 8.34 15.72
C LEU A 92 4.90 7.08 15.91
N ASP A 93 3.62 7.12 15.52
CA ASP A 93 2.69 5.99 15.64
C ASP A 93 2.75 5.07 14.40
N THR A 94 3.44 5.51 13.33
CA THR A 94 3.56 4.76 12.06
C THR A 94 4.29 3.40 12.17
N PRO A 95 5.30 3.20 13.05
CA PRO A 95 5.93 1.89 13.21
C PRO A 95 5.00 0.82 13.77
N GLU A 96 4.06 1.18 14.66
CA GLU A 96 3.10 0.22 15.21
C GLU A 96 2.15 -0.29 14.12
N LEU A 97 1.66 0.62 13.27
CA LEU A 97 0.87 0.24 12.11
C LEU A 97 1.68 -0.63 11.14
N ALA A 98 2.92 -0.26 10.85
CA ALA A 98 3.78 -1.02 9.95
C ALA A 98 4.02 -2.46 10.47
N ASN A 99 4.26 -2.61 11.78
CA ASN A 99 4.41 -3.91 12.43
C ASN A 99 3.12 -4.74 12.38
N LEU A 100 1.95 -4.12 12.60
CA LEU A 100 0.66 -4.78 12.47
C LEU A 100 0.43 -5.28 11.04
N LEU A 101 0.70 -4.45 10.04
CA LEU A 101 0.55 -4.80 8.64
C LEU A 101 1.49 -5.95 8.26
N ARG A 102 2.76 -5.90 8.66
CA ARG A 102 3.73 -7.00 8.44
C ARG A 102 3.27 -8.30 9.09
N LYS A 103 2.75 -8.23 10.32
CA LYS A 103 2.25 -9.41 11.04
C LYS A 103 1.09 -10.08 10.33
N GLU A 104 0.14 -9.31 9.79
CA GLU A 104 -1.10 -9.85 9.20
C GLU A 104 -0.97 -10.14 7.69
N LEU A 105 -0.14 -9.38 6.97
CA LEU A 105 0.05 -9.51 5.52
C LEU A 105 1.31 -10.31 5.15
N GLY A 106 2.22 -10.52 6.10
CA GLY A 106 3.51 -11.20 5.93
C GLY A 106 4.65 -10.24 5.59
N ASP A 107 5.88 -10.78 5.57
CA ASP A 107 7.12 -10.01 5.32
C ASP A 107 7.26 -9.52 3.87
N SER A 108 6.40 -9.98 2.96
CA SER A 108 6.42 -9.61 1.55
C SER A 108 5.69 -8.29 1.26
N ILE A 109 5.68 -7.36 2.22
CA ILE A 109 5.08 -6.04 2.11
C ILE A 109 6.14 -4.94 2.28
N LEU A 110 6.18 -4.03 1.32
CA LEU A 110 6.90 -2.77 1.42
C LEU A 110 5.92 -1.69 1.87
N ILE A 111 6.28 -0.91 2.89
CA ILE A 111 5.43 0.14 3.46
C ILE A 111 6.22 1.45 3.41
N LEU A 112 5.66 2.45 2.74
CA LEU A 112 6.27 3.76 2.55
C LEU A 112 5.39 4.85 3.14
N LEU A 113 5.97 5.68 3.99
CA LEU A 113 5.41 6.95 4.44
C LEU A 113 5.58 8.00 3.33
N ASN A 114 4.47 8.59 2.90
CA ASN A 114 4.37 9.60 1.84
C ASN A 114 5.09 9.22 0.53
N CYS A 115 5.19 7.92 0.22
CA CYS A 115 5.98 7.38 -0.91
C CYS A 115 7.49 7.70 -0.86
N GLU A 116 8.02 8.14 0.27
CA GLU A 116 9.40 8.63 0.41
C GLU A 116 10.22 7.83 1.42
N THR A 117 9.63 7.48 2.57
CA THR A 117 10.37 6.89 3.68
C THR A 117 9.87 5.47 3.98
N PRO A 118 10.71 4.43 3.88
CA PRO A 118 10.32 3.09 4.30
C PRO A 118 10.17 3.03 5.83
N ILE A 119 9.07 2.43 6.29
CA ILE A 119 8.71 2.28 7.72
C ILE A 119 8.31 0.84 8.02
#